data_AF-A0A7S3PGR8-F1
#
_entry.id   AF-A0A7S3PGR8-F1
#
_cell.length_a   1.000
_cell.length_b   1.000
_cell.length_c   1.000
_cell.angle_alpha   90.00
_cell.angle_beta   90.00
_cell.angle_gamma   90.00
#
_symmetry.space_group_name_H-M   'P 1'
#
loop_
_entity.id
_entity.type
_entity.pdbx_description
1 polymer ?
#
loop_
_entity_poly.entity_id
_entity_poly.type
_entity_poly.pdbx_seq_one_letter_code
_entity_poly.pdbx_strand_id
1 'polypeptide(L)'
;HCQYKGNEESFNKFVDALASNKTCKKLDLGNNKIGASGAEKIAYALKINNTLQVLDLKTNAIGPKGAQKLADALKVNKSLRELNLWNNRIKEGCVAIGEALKNNFTLEALNLKTNAVGPTGAQKLADALKVNKSLRELNLWYNGIKKGCVAIGEALKTNRSLETLDLGNNKIGAISAERIAEALKENVTLQNLNLLENEIDEQLCEQIDASLVENRSPVTARRKDNIIKARNELIQVHDWLRGMGLGDYIDNAVAQNMDSMDIVRGIVDGHANGEEELANALGVSTIGDKTKLHKGLSCNDKRKALVHPRNRNNSAERYHCFLAHEWGDKNTNYLTHEVVSQINKELKKKGLTTWFDEDRMHGFIFNDMARGIDKSGKVVVFITKRYMERLMDENNNCAKEFNYATQHNAIGVHNIIPVVIETSMLDTSKWRGSLGMNLSSKLFVDMSTERLRKQKIDELYNKILDL
;
A
#
# COMPACT_ATOMS: atom_id res chain seq x y z
N HIS A 1 4.94 -24.25 4.09
CA HIS A 1 3.55 -24.37 3.62
C HIS A 1 2.92 -25.67 4.13
N CYS A 2 1.98 -25.58 5.06
CA CYS A 2 1.17 -26.72 5.54
C CYS A 2 -0.27 -26.54 5.05
N GLN A 3 -0.79 -27.45 4.23
CA GLN A 3 -2.20 -27.46 3.80
C GLN A 3 -2.94 -28.59 4.52
N TYR A 4 -4.15 -28.32 5.01
CA TYR A 4 -4.92 -29.26 5.82
C TYR A 4 -5.99 -30.00 5.00
N LYS A 5 -5.99 -31.34 4.98
CA LYS A 5 -6.99 -32.18 4.26
C LYS A 5 -7.57 -33.35 5.10
N GLY A 6 -7.61 -33.23 6.42
CA GLY A 6 -8.00 -34.35 7.32
C GLY A 6 -9.47 -34.30 7.81
N ASN A 7 -9.89 -35.37 8.51
CA ASN A 7 -11.14 -35.46 9.27
C ASN A 7 -11.10 -34.63 10.58
N GLU A 8 -12.20 -34.50 11.32
CA GLU A 8 -12.25 -33.59 12.49
C GLU A 8 -11.18 -33.89 13.56
N GLU A 9 -10.89 -35.16 13.83
CA GLU A 9 -9.86 -35.57 14.79
C GLU A 9 -8.47 -35.09 14.36
N SER A 10 -8.15 -35.27 13.08
CA SER A 10 -6.89 -34.78 12.50
C SER A 10 -6.79 -33.25 12.57
N PHE A 11 -7.93 -32.55 12.51
CA PHE A 11 -7.95 -31.09 12.58
C PHE A 11 -7.65 -30.61 13.99
N ASN A 12 -8.16 -31.30 15.01
CA ASN A 12 -7.85 -31.00 16.39
C ASN A 12 -6.35 -31.17 16.67
N LYS A 13 -5.75 -32.28 16.22
CA LYS A 13 -4.30 -32.50 16.34
C LYS A 13 -3.48 -31.41 15.64
N PHE A 14 -3.93 -30.97 14.46
CA PHE A 14 -3.33 -29.85 13.75
C PHE A 14 -3.44 -28.53 14.54
N VAL A 15 -4.59 -28.25 15.15
CA VAL A 15 -4.82 -27.06 15.97
C VAL A 15 -3.93 -27.06 17.22
N ASP A 16 -3.78 -28.20 17.88
CA ASP A 16 -2.87 -28.36 19.04
C ASP A 16 -1.41 -28.14 18.65
N ALA A 17 -1.01 -28.70 17.49
CA ALA A 17 0.30 -28.44 16.91
C ALA A 17 0.47 -26.96 16.59
N LEU A 18 -0.52 -26.29 16.00
CA LEU A 18 -0.48 -24.86 15.72
C LEU A 18 -0.34 -24.03 17.00
N ALA A 19 -1.08 -24.34 18.05
CA ALA A 19 -1.03 -23.62 19.33
C ALA A 19 0.36 -23.69 19.98
N SER A 20 0.98 -24.88 19.94
CA SER A 20 2.28 -25.15 20.55
C SER A 20 3.49 -24.81 19.67
N ASN A 21 3.29 -24.72 18.35
CA ASN A 21 4.38 -24.48 17.39
C ASN A 21 5.12 -23.16 17.68
N LYS A 22 6.46 -23.21 17.66
CA LYS A 22 7.33 -22.06 17.96
C LYS A 22 8.15 -21.55 16.77
N THR A 23 8.00 -22.13 15.59
CA THR A 23 8.90 -21.90 14.45
C THR A 23 8.17 -21.39 13.21
N CYS A 24 6.93 -21.83 12.98
CA CYS A 24 6.12 -21.46 11.84
C CYS A 24 5.73 -19.99 11.92
N LYS A 25 6.15 -19.22 10.91
CA LYS A 25 5.80 -17.80 10.75
C LYS A 25 4.66 -17.58 9.76
N LYS A 26 4.50 -18.45 8.77
CA LYS A 26 3.53 -18.30 7.68
C LYS A 26 2.76 -19.60 7.46
N LEU A 27 1.44 -19.50 7.41
CA LEU A 27 0.55 -20.64 7.28
C LEU A 27 -0.57 -20.34 6.27
N ASP A 28 -0.68 -21.17 5.24
CA ASP A 28 -1.73 -21.09 4.22
C ASP A 28 -2.72 -22.25 4.39
N LEU A 29 -3.93 -21.91 4.84
CA LEU A 29 -5.06 -22.81 4.95
C LEU A 29 -6.21 -22.40 4.01
N GLY A 30 -5.93 -21.68 2.93
CA GLY A 30 -6.93 -21.32 1.95
C GLY A 30 -7.59 -22.54 1.29
N ASN A 31 -8.89 -22.44 0.98
CA ASN A 31 -9.67 -23.46 0.25
C ASN A 31 -9.77 -24.84 0.94
N ASN A 32 -9.92 -24.88 2.27
CA ASN A 32 -9.99 -26.14 3.04
C ASN A 32 -11.35 -26.40 3.72
N LYS A 33 -12.39 -25.62 3.37
CA LYS A 33 -13.76 -25.77 3.93
C LYS A 33 -13.79 -25.77 5.47
N ILE A 34 -12.94 -24.95 6.10
CA ILE A 34 -12.78 -24.89 7.57
C ILE A 34 -14.11 -24.57 8.29
N GLY A 35 -14.94 -23.71 7.70
CA GLY A 35 -16.22 -23.31 8.28
C GLY A 35 -16.09 -22.54 9.60
N ALA A 36 -17.22 -22.25 10.23
CA ALA A 36 -17.26 -21.51 11.49
C ALA A 36 -16.61 -22.28 12.65
N SER A 37 -16.87 -23.60 12.76
CA SER A 37 -16.32 -24.45 13.82
C SER A 37 -14.80 -24.59 13.72
N GLY A 38 -14.26 -24.77 12.51
CA GLY A 38 -12.82 -24.84 12.33
C GLY A 38 -12.15 -23.49 12.63
N ALA A 39 -12.79 -22.37 12.26
CA ALA A 39 -12.29 -21.03 12.58
C ALA A 39 -12.28 -20.75 14.09
N GLU A 40 -13.24 -21.28 14.85
CA GLU A 40 -13.22 -21.23 16.30
C GLU A 40 -12.00 -21.96 16.90
N LYS A 41 -11.69 -23.15 16.40
CA LYS A 41 -10.50 -23.91 16.84
C LYS A 41 -9.20 -23.21 16.46
N ILE A 42 -9.11 -22.64 15.25
CA ILE A 42 -7.96 -21.82 14.83
C ILE A 42 -7.84 -20.58 15.73
N ALA A 43 -8.94 -19.91 16.03
CA ALA A 43 -8.95 -18.76 16.93
C ALA A 43 -8.42 -19.14 18.33
N TYR A 44 -8.80 -20.31 18.85
CA TYR A 44 -8.23 -20.83 20.10
C TYR A 44 -6.71 -20.99 20.01
N ALA A 45 -6.19 -21.63 18.95
CA ALA A 45 -4.75 -21.76 18.76
C ALA A 45 -4.05 -20.40 18.63
N LEU A 46 -4.64 -19.42 17.95
CA LEU A 46 -4.08 -18.06 17.81
C LEU A 46 -4.00 -17.31 19.14
N LYS A 47 -4.85 -17.60 20.12
CA LYS A 47 -4.74 -16.99 21.46
C LYS A 47 -3.47 -17.43 22.20
N ILE A 48 -2.96 -18.62 21.87
CA ILE A 48 -1.81 -19.25 22.53
C ILE A 48 -0.54 -19.06 21.69
N ASN A 49 -0.65 -19.21 20.37
CA ASN A 49 0.46 -19.09 19.46
C ASN A 49 0.95 -17.64 19.39
N ASN A 50 2.24 -17.45 19.64
CA ASN A 50 2.92 -16.16 19.64
C ASN A 50 4.03 -16.08 18.58
N THR A 51 4.02 -16.98 17.60
CA THR A 51 5.07 -17.08 16.57
C THR A 51 4.55 -16.85 15.17
N LEU A 52 3.31 -17.24 14.88
CA LEU A 52 2.68 -17.08 13.58
C LEU A 52 2.46 -15.59 13.30
N GLN A 53 2.92 -15.18 12.12
CA GLN A 53 2.87 -13.80 11.64
C GLN A 53 1.92 -13.65 10.46
N VAL A 54 1.81 -14.66 9.58
CA VAL A 54 0.95 -14.63 8.39
C VAL A 54 0.01 -15.82 8.39
N LEU A 55 -1.28 -15.55 8.27
CA LEU A 55 -2.31 -16.57 8.18
C LEU A 55 -3.25 -16.32 6.99
N ASP A 56 -3.28 -17.27 6.05
CA ASP A 56 -4.24 -17.27 4.94
C ASP A 56 -5.39 -18.24 5.21
N LEU A 57 -6.61 -17.70 5.29
CA LEU A 57 -7.86 -18.44 5.45
C LEU A 57 -8.83 -18.19 4.29
N LYS A 58 -8.38 -17.75 3.12
CA LYS A 58 -9.28 -17.44 1.98
C LYS A 58 -10.17 -18.63 1.58
N THR A 59 -11.40 -18.34 1.16
CA THR A 59 -12.34 -19.33 0.61
C THR A 59 -12.56 -20.52 1.54
N ASN A 60 -12.94 -20.27 2.79
CA ASN A 60 -13.16 -21.31 3.80
C ASN A 60 -14.57 -21.33 4.39
N ALA A 61 -15.49 -20.48 3.89
CA ALA A 61 -16.86 -20.37 4.40
C ALA A 61 -16.93 -20.15 5.93
N ILE A 62 -15.99 -19.38 6.49
CA ILE A 62 -15.88 -19.09 7.92
C ILE A 62 -17.19 -18.51 8.50
N GLY A 63 -17.86 -17.66 7.72
CA GLY A 63 -19.11 -17.02 8.10
C GLY A 63 -18.98 -16.04 9.27
N PRO A 64 -20.09 -15.40 9.69
CA PRO A 64 -20.07 -14.39 10.74
C PRO A 64 -19.60 -14.91 12.11
N LYS A 65 -20.06 -16.11 12.51
CA LYS A 65 -19.69 -16.72 13.81
C LYS A 65 -18.19 -17.03 13.88
N GLY A 66 -17.62 -17.61 12.82
CA GLY A 66 -16.18 -17.88 12.79
C GLY A 66 -15.34 -16.60 12.79
N ALA A 67 -15.78 -15.57 12.08
CA ALA A 67 -15.12 -14.26 12.07
C ALA A 67 -15.15 -13.57 13.44
N GLN A 68 -16.24 -13.71 14.19
CA GLN A 68 -16.31 -13.24 15.59
C GLN A 68 -15.25 -13.93 16.47
N LYS A 69 -15.08 -15.26 16.33
CA LYS A 69 -14.07 -16.00 17.10
C LYS A 69 -12.65 -15.57 16.74
N LEU A 70 -12.37 -15.37 15.44
CA LEU A 70 -11.08 -14.83 14.99
C LEU A 70 -10.84 -13.41 15.52
N ALA A 71 -11.86 -12.55 15.55
CA ALA A 71 -11.76 -11.22 16.15
C ALA A 71 -11.43 -11.28 17.65
N ASP A 72 -12.01 -12.23 18.40
CA ASP A 72 -11.66 -12.43 19.81
C ASP A 72 -10.21 -12.90 20.00
N ALA A 73 -9.67 -13.68 19.05
CA ALA A 73 -8.26 -14.02 19.06
C ALA A 73 -7.37 -12.82 18.74
N LEU A 74 -7.75 -11.97 17.77
CA LEU A 74 -7.01 -10.76 17.43
C LEU A 74 -6.88 -9.79 18.62
N LYS A 75 -7.88 -9.69 19.50
CA LYS A 75 -7.77 -8.81 20.69
C LYS A 75 -6.55 -9.13 21.57
N VAL A 76 -6.17 -10.41 21.67
CA VAL A 76 -5.11 -10.88 22.56
C VAL A 76 -3.84 -11.29 21.83
N ASN A 77 -3.93 -11.75 20.58
CA ASN A 77 -2.76 -12.18 19.80
C ASN A 77 -1.85 -10.97 19.50
N LYS A 78 -0.56 -11.12 19.82
CA LYS A 78 0.47 -10.09 19.65
C LYS A 78 1.56 -10.46 18.62
N SER A 79 1.35 -11.53 17.84
CA SER A 79 2.33 -11.99 16.83
C SER A 79 1.85 -11.83 15.39
N LEU A 80 0.54 -11.95 15.15
CA LEU A 80 -0.03 -11.98 13.81
C LEU A 80 0.03 -10.58 13.17
N ARG A 81 0.70 -10.52 12.02
CA ARG A 81 0.91 -9.32 11.19
C ARG A 81 -0.05 -9.28 10.02
N GLU A 82 -0.35 -10.43 9.42
CA GLU A 82 -1.16 -10.52 8.22
C GLU A 82 -2.27 -11.57 8.37
N LEU A 83 -3.49 -11.17 8.03
CA LEU A 83 -4.65 -12.05 8.02
C LEU A 83 -5.41 -11.91 6.71
N ASN A 84 -5.53 -13.02 5.98
CA ASN A 84 -6.33 -13.08 4.76
C ASN A 84 -7.66 -13.83 5.00
N LEU A 85 -8.77 -13.10 4.88
CA LEU A 85 -10.14 -13.61 5.00
C LEU A 85 -10.92 -13.49 3.69
N TRP A 86 -10.26 -13.33 2.54
CA TRP A 86 -10.94 -13.21 1.25
C TRP A 86 -11.99 -14.32 1.04
N ASN A 87 -13.20 -13.95 0.64
CA ASN A 87 -14.26 -14.86 0.21
C ASN A 87 -14.72 -15.84 1.33
N ASN A 88 -15.07 -15.29 2.48
CA ASN A 88 -15.50 -16.06 3.65
C ASN A 88 -16.91 -15.76 4.17
N ARG A 89 -17.66 -14.89 3.47
CA ARG A 89 -19.06 -14.55 3.78
C ARG A 89 -19.22 -14.01 5.22
N ILE A 90 -18.31 -13.15 5.65
CA ILE A 90 -18.23 -12.75 7.06
C ILE A 90 -19.11 -11.56 7.46
N LYS A 91 -19.85 -10.92 6.53
CA LYS A 91 -20.73 -9.75 6.74
C LYS A 91 -20.85 -9.23 8.18
N GLU A 92 -21.73 -9.82 9.01
CA GLU A 92 -22.00 -9.37 10.39
C GLU A 92 -20.80 -9.52 11.33
N GLY A 93 -19.96 -10.53 11.10
CA GLY A 93 -18.70 -10.74 11.82
C GLY A 93 -17.66 -9.65 11.57
N CYS A 94 -17.80 -8.84 10.51
CA CYS A 94 -16.91 -7.69 10.29
C CYS A 94 -17.04 -6.63 11.39
N VAL A 95 -18.19 -6.53 12.06
CA VAL A 95 -18.36 -5.66 13.23
C VAL A 95 -17.39 -6.06 14.34
N ALA A 96 -17.29 -7.36 14.63
CA ALA A 96 -16.38 -7.88 15.64
C ALA A 96 -14.91 -7.64 15.26
N ILE A 97 -14.56 -7.79 13.98
CA ILE A 97 -13.22 -7.48 13.46
C ILE A 97 -12.88 -6.00 13.68
N GLY A 98 -13.77 -5.08 13.32
CA GLY A 98 -13.59 -3.65 13.56
C GLY A 98 -13.36 -3.33 15.04
N GLU A 99 -14.18 -3.90 15.94
CA GLU A 99 -13.99 -3.70 17.39
C GLU A 99 -12.67 -4.31 17.91
N ALA A 100 -12.22 -5.44 17.36
CA ALA A 100 -10.92 -6.01 17.72
C ALA A 100 -9.74 -5.14 17.28
N LEU A 101 -9.83 -4.54 16.08
CA LEU A 101 -8.79 -3.67 15.53
C LEU A 101 -8.59 -2.38 16.34
N LYS A 102 -9.57 -1.92 17.11
CA LYS A 102 -9.37 -0.77 18.01
C LYS A 102 -8.29 -1.01 19.06
N ASN A 103 -8.06 -2.28 19.44
CA ASN A 103 -7.15 -2.68 20.51
C ASN A 103 -5.99 -3.58 20.03
N ASN A 104 -6.04 -4.06 18.78
CA ASN A 104 -4.95 -4.79 18.18
C ASN A 104 -4.01 -3.82 17.45
N PHE A 105 -2.81 -3.64 17.98
CA PHE A 105 -1.75 -2.81 17.41
C PHE A 105 -0.61 -3.65 16.81
N THR A 106 -0.91 -4.89 16.40
CA THR A 106 0.05 -5.85 15.86
C THR A 106 -0.22 -6.14 14.39
N LEU A 107 -1.49 -6.25 14.01
CA LEU A 107 -1.90 -6.55 12.65
C LEU A 107 -1.59 -5.36 11.74
N GLU A 108 -0.90 -5.66 10.65
CA GLU A 108 -0.39 -4.72 9.66
C GLU A 108 -1.15 -4.84 8.34
N ALA A 109 -1.56 -6.05 7.94
CA ALA A 109 -2.36 -6.27 6.74
C ALA A 109 -3.62 -7.11 7.00
N LEU A 110 -4.75 -6.63 6.48
CA LEU A 110 -6.04 -7.33 6.57
C LEU A 110 -6.74 -7.37 5.22
N ASN A 111 -6.96 -8.58 4.69
CA ASN A 111 -7.70 -8.77 3.45
C ASN A 111 -9.13 -9.26 3.72
N LEU A 112 -10.12 -8.39 3.47
CA LEU A 112 -11.55 -8.69 3.57
C LEU A 112 -12.24 -8.72 2.20
N LYS A 113 -11.52 -8.89 1.09
CA LYS A 113 -12.10 -8.95 -0.25
C LYS A 113 -13.30 -9.91 -0.31
N THR A 114 -14.36 -9.56 -1.05
CA THR A 114 -15.51 -10.44 -1.32
C THR A 114 -16.14 -11.04 -0.05
N ASN A 115 -16.50 -10.20 0.93
CA ASN A 115 -17.08 -10.66 2.20
C ASN A 115 -18.44 -10.08 2.55
N ALA A 116 -18.99 -9.24 1.67
CA ALA A 116 -20.24 -8.52 1.89
C ALA A 116 -20.26 -7.72 3.20
N VAL A 117 -19.12 -7.08 3.55
CA VAL A 117 -18.97 -6.27 4.78
C VAL A 117 -20.12 -5.29 4.97
N GLY A 118 -20.58 -4.67 3.89
CA GLY A 118 -21.70 -3.73 3.91
C GLY A 118 -21.41 -2.43 4.68
N PRO A 119 -22.38 -1.49 4.74
CA PRO A 119 -22.18 -0.18 5.37
C PRO A 119 -21.85 -0.26 6.87
N THR A 120 -22.52 -1.13 7.61
CA THR A 120 -22.31 -1.27 9.07
C THR A 120 -20.91 -1.78 9.41
N GLY A 121 -20.43 -2.79 8.68
CA GLY A 121 -19.07 -3.29 8.87
C GLY A 121 -18.02 -2.25 8.48
N ALA A 122 -18.25 -1.51 7.38
CA ALA A 122 -17.37 -0.42 6.96
C ALA A 122 -17.30 0.72 7.99
N GLN A 123 -18.42 1.10 8.60
CA GLN A 123 -18.42 2.07 9.71
C GLN A 123 -17.54 1.59 10.88
N LYS A 124 -17.61 0.31 11.24
CA LYS A 124 -16.81 -0.23 12.35
C LYS A 124 -15.32 -0.32 12.03
N LEU A 125 -14.97 -0.60 10.78
CA LEU A 125 -13.59 -0.51 10.30
C LEU A 125 -13.10 0.94 10.32
N ALA A 126 -13.93 1.90 9.90
CA ALA A 126 -13.61 3.32 9.96
C ALA A 126 -13.37 3.80 11.41
N ASP A 127 -14.23 3.41 12.35
CA ASP A 127 -14.04 3.70 13.78
C ASP A 127 -12.71 3.13 14.29
N ALA A 128 -12.33 1.94 13.83
CA ALA A 128 -11.05 1.33 14.18
C ALA A 128 -9.87 2.10 13.58
N LEU A 129 -9.94 2.50 12.31
CA LEU A 129 -8.89 3.25 11.62
C LEU A 129 -8.58 4.60 12.29
N LYS A 130 -9.55 5.23 12.94
CA LYS A 130 -9.31 6.49 13.70
C LYS A 130 -8.32 6.33 14.86
N VAL A 131 -8.24 5.13 15.45
CA VAL A 131 -7.41 4.87 16.65
C VAL A 131 -6.29 3.86 16.41
N ASN A 132 -6.44 2.98 15.41
CA ASN A 132 -5.46 1.97 15.07
C ASN A 132 -4.22 2.61 14.45
N LYS A 133 -3.04 2.24 14.95
CA LYS A 133 -1.74 2.78 14.53
C LYS A 133 -0.84 1.75 13.84
N SER A 134 -1.26 0.49 13.75
CA SER A 134 -0.46 -0.61 13.19
C SER A 134 -0.87 -0.98 11.77
N LEU A 135 -2.15 -0.90 11.43
CA LEU A 135 -2.67 -1.35 10.16
C LEU A 135 -2.13 -0.45 9.04
N ARG A 136 -1.41 -1.08 8.10
CA ARG A 136 -0.81 -0.50 6.90
C ARG A 136 -1.64 -0.80 5.67
N GLU A 137 -2.27 -1.97 5.61
CA GLU A 137 -2.99 -2.44 4.43
C GLU A 137 -4.39 -2.98 4.75
N LEU A 138 -5.38 -2.53 3.99
CA LEU A 138 -6.77 -2.98 4.11
C LEU A 138 -7.40 -3.27 2.75
N ASN A 139 -7.86 -4.52 2.53
CA ASN A 139 -8.67 -4.88 1.35
C ASN A 139 -10.15 -4.84 1.68
N LEU A 140 -10.90 -4.04 0.94
CA LEU A 140 -12.35 -4.03 0.94
C LEU A 140 -12.94 -4.21 -0.46
N TRP A 141 -12.18 -4.70 -1.45
CA TRP A 141 -12.70 -4.97 -2.79
C TRP A 141 -13.95 -5.84 -2.76
N TYR A 142 -15.00 -5.45 -3.49
CA TYR A 142 -16.27 -6.19 -3.61
C TYR A 142 -16.95 -6.50 -2.27
N ASN A 143 -17.33 -5.45 -1.53
CA ASN A 143 -17.95 -5.58 -0.22
C ASN A 143 -19.27 -4.81 -0.02
N GLY A 144 -19.73 -4.08 -1.03
CA GLY A 144 -21.01 -3.36 -0.97
C GLY A 144 -21.03 -2.26 0.09
N ILE A 145 -19.93 -1.53 0.25
CA ILE A 145 -19.76 -0.56 1.35
C ILE A 145 -20.25 0.86 1.01
N LYS A 146 -20.87 1.11 -0.15
CA LYS A 146 -21.31 2.45 -0.64
C LYS A 146 -21.60 3.48 0.45
N LYS A 147 -22.60 3.25 1.31
CA LYS A 147 -23.00 4.20 2.37
C LYS A 147 -21.98 4.32 3.52
N GLY A 148 -21.24 3.26 3.82
CA GLY A 148 -20.20 3.25 4.85
C GLY A 148 -18.87 3.86 4.39
N CYS A 149 -18.69 4.12 3.10
CA CYS A 149 -17.46 4.69 2.55
C CYS A 149 -17.22 6.13 3.02
N VAL A 150 -18.28 6.90 3.29
CA VAL A 150 -18.17 8.24 3.90
C VAL A 150 -17.40 8.18 5.22
N ALA A 151 -17.68 7.17 6.05
CA ALA A 151 -17.00 6.99 7.32
C ALA A 151 -15.51 6.65 7.14
N ILE A 152 -15.17 5.87 6.11
CA ILE A 152 -13.79 5.57 5.76
C ILE A 152 -13.05 6.86 5.38
N GLY A 153 -13.64 7.71 4.54
CA GLY A 153 -13.09 9.03 4.22
C GLY A 153 -12.84 9.88 5.47
N GLU A 154 -13.81 9.96 6.38
CA GLU A 154 -13.63 10.68 7.67
C GLU A 154 -12.53 10.07 8.55
N ALA A 155 -12.37 8.75 8.55
CA ALA A 155 -11.29 8.10 9.28
C ALA A 155 -9.91 8.42 8.69
N LEU A 156 -9.79 8.51 7.37
CA LEU A 156 -8.54 8.83 6.69
C LEU A 156 -7.99 10.22 7.05
N LYS A 157 -8.85 11.20 7.36
CA LYS A 157 -8.42 12.53 7.82
C LYS A 157 -7.50 12.48 9.03
N THR A 158 -7.74 11.53 9.93
CA THR A 158 -7.03 11.41 11.22
C THR A 158 -6.10 10.20 11.29
N ASN A 159 -6.34 9.17 10.48
CA ASN A 159 -5.45 8.02 10.42
C ASN A 159 -4.07 8.43 9.86
N ARG A 160 -3.01 7.95 10.51
CA ARG A 160 -1.60 8.20 10.13
C ARG A 160 -0.81 6.89 10.04
N SER A 161 -1.50 5.79 9.72
CA SER A 161 -0.93 4.45 9.74
C SER A 161 -1.13 3.73 8.43
N LEU A 162 -2.26 3.93 7.77
CA LEU A 162 -2.66 3.20 6.58
C LEU A 162 -1.91 3.75 5.37
N GLU A 163 -1.31 2.85 4.62
CA GLU A 163 -0.49 3.12 3.43
C GLU A 163 -1.20 2.65 2.16
N THR A 164 -1.97 1.57 2.27
CA THR A 164 -2.64 0.91 1.16
C THR A 164 -4.10 0.62 1.51
N LEU A 165 -5.02 1.09 0.67
CA LEU A 165 -6.45 0.87 0.83
C LEU A 165 -7.08 0.45 -0.49
N ASP A 166 -7.74 -0.71 -0.51
CA ASP A 166 -8.45 -1.19 -1.69
C ASP A 166 -9.96 -1.10 -1.49
N LEU A 167 -10.62 -0.21 -2.23
CA LEU A 167 -12.06 0.04 -2.19
C LEU A 167 -12.76 -0.31 -3.52
N GLY A 168 -12.11 -1.05 -4.41
CA GLY A 168 -12.68 -1.32 -5.73
C GLY A 168 -13.97 -2.14 -5.70
N ASN A 169 -14.82 -1.95 -6.70
CA ASN A 169 -16.11 -2.64 -6.86
C ASN A 169 -17.01 -2.58 -5.61
N ASN A 170 -17.27 -1.38 -5.12
CA ASN A 170 -18.09 -1.16 -3.92
C ASN A 170 -19.32 -0.28 -4.14
N LYS A 171 -19.59 0.09 -5.40
CA LYS A 171 -20.65 1.01 -5.81
C LYS A 171 -20.50 2.39 -5.15
N ILE A 172 -19.26 2.81 -4.88
CA ILE A 172 -18.95 4.12 -4.30
C ILE A 172 -19.33 5.18 -5.32
N GLY A 173 -20.10 6.19 -4.89
CA GLY A 173 -20.48 7.33 -5.73
C GLY A 173 -19.69 8.59 -5.39
N ALA A 174 -19.87 9.64 -6.21
CA ALA A 174 -19.20 10.95 -6.09
C ALA A 174 -19.11 11.47 -4.64
N ILE A 175 -20.22 11.52 -3.89
CA ILE A 175 -20.23 12.02 -2.49
C ILE A 175 -19.18 11.34 -1.59
N SER A 176 -19.02 10.03 -1.71
CA SER A 176 -18.05 9.29 -0.90
C SER A 176 -16.62 9.48 -1.41
N ALA A 177 -16.45 9.59 -2.73
CA ALA A 177 -15.16 9.86 -3.35
C ALA A 177 -14.66 11.28 -3.04
N GLU A 178 -15.53 12.30 -3.08
CA GLU A 178 -15.24 13.67 -2.63
C GLU A 178 -14.77 13.69 -1.18
N ARG A 179 -15.39 12.86 -0.33
CA ARG A 179 -14.98 12.76 1.06
C ARG A 179 -13.58 12.17 1.22
N ILE A 180 -13.21 11.21 0.38
CA ILE A 180 -11.84 10.67 0.35
C ILE A 180 -10.87 11.72 -0.18
N ALA A 181 -11.21 12.42 -1.27
CA ALA A 181 -10.39 13.50 -1.82
C ALA A 181 -10.10 14.59 -0.78
N GLU A 182 -11.12 15.02 -0.04
CA GLU A 182 -10.97 15.96 1.06
C GLU A 182 -10.05 15.41 2.16
N ALA A 183 -10.18 14.13 2.51
CA ALA A 183 -9.33 13.51 3.51
C ALA A 183 -7.86 13.44 3.09
N LEU A 184 -7.57 13.26 1.80
CA LEU A 184 -6.20 13.20 1.26
C LEU A 184 -5.47 14.54 1.25
N LYS A 185 -6.17 15.66 1.47
CA LYS A 185 -5.53 16.95 1.72
C LYS A 185 -4.74 16.94 3.04
N GLU A 186 -5.25 16.23 4.05
CA GLU A 186 -4.65 16.13 5.38
C GLU A 186 -3.96 14.78 5.64
N ASN A 187 -4.35 13.72 4.95
CA ASN A 187 -3.69 12.43 5.07
C ASN A 187 -2.36 12.45 4.32
N VAL A 188 -1.30 11.98 4.98
CA VAL A 188 0.07 11.94 4.42
C VAL A 188 0.62 10.53 4.24
N THR A 189 -0.07 9.52 4.77
CA THR A 189 0.44 8.15 4.84
C THR A 189 -0.10 7.28 3.72
N LEU A 190 -1.31 7.54 3.24
CA LEU A 190 -1.92 6.76 2.18
C LEU A 190 -1.23 7.04 0.85
N GLN A 191 -0.66 6.00 0.27
CA GLN A 191 0.12 6.04 -0.98
C GLN A 191 -0.61 5.32 -2.12
N ASN A 192 -1.37 4.28 -1.77
CA ASN A 192 -2.07 3.42 -2.72
C ASN A 192 -3.55 3.36 -2.35
N LEU A 193 -4.40 3.83 -3.27
CA LEU A 193 -5.84 3.76 -3.14
C LEU A 193 -6.41 3.18 -4.43
N ASN A 194 -7.12 2.07 -4.33
CA ASN A 194 -7.81 1.48 -5.46
C ASN A 194 -9.30 1.82 -5.39
N LEU A 195 -9.80 2.54 -6.39
CA LEU A 195 -11.21 2.91 -6.54
C LEU A 195 -11.85 2.33 -7.82
N LEU A 196 -11.18 1.40 -8.50
CA LEU A 196 -11.67 0.82 -9.75
C LEU A 196 -13.06 0.19 -9.59
N GLU A 197 -13.82 0.16 -10.68
CA GLU A 197 -15.17 -0.45 -10.72
C GLU A 197 -16.16 0.18 -9.71
N ASN A 198 -16.03 1.48 -9.45
CA ASN A 198 -17.00 2.28 -8.70
C ASN A 198 -17.74 3.27 -9.62
N GLU A 199 -18.71 3.98 -9.06
CA GLU A 199 -19.57 4.96 -9.74
C GLU A 199 -19.00 6.38 -9.55
N ILE A 200 -17.74 6.58 -9.94
CA ILE A 200 -16.97 7.82 -9.74
C ILE A 200 -16.62 8.40 -11.11
N ASP A 201 -16.78 9.71 -11.29
CA ASP A 201 -16.37 10.38 -12.51
C ASP A 201 -14.84 10.46 -12.65
N GLU A 202 -14.37 10.58 -13.88
CA GLU A 202 -12.95 10.56 -14.23
C GLU A 202 -12.20 11.75 -13.60
N GLN A 203 -12.81 12.94 -13.59
CA GLN A 203 -12.19 14.14 -13.05
C GLN A 203 -11.89 14.01 -11.55
N LEU A 204 -12.81 13.44 -10.78
CA LEU A 204 -12.61 13.21 -9.36
C LEU A 204 -11.55 12.11 -9.10
N CYS A 205 -11.47 11.09 -9.95
CA CYS A 205 -10.38 10.10 -9.90
C CYS A 205 -9.01 10.78 -10.12
N GLU A 206 -8.88 11.66 -11.12
CA GLU A 206 -7.64 12.39 -11.37
C GLU A 206 -7.23 13.27 -10.18
N GLN A 207 -8.18 13.95 -9.53
CA GLN A 207 -7.90 14.76 -8.32
C GLN A 207 -7.38 13.90 -7.16
N ILE A 208 -7.96 12.71 -6.98
CA ILE A 208 -7.53 11.75 -5.96
C ILE A 208 -6.12 11.26 -6.28
N ASP A 209 -5.85 10.88 -7.54
CA ASP A 209 -4.54 10.41 -7.97
C ASP A 209 -3.46 11.48 -7.79
N ALA A 210 -3.74 12.74 -8.15
CA ALA A 210 -2.85 13.86 -7.90
C ALA A 210 -2.51 14.00 -6.41
N SER A 211 -3.50 13.87 -5.52
CA SER A 211 -3.31 13.92 -4.07
C SER A 211 -2.44 12.77 -3.55
N LEU A 212 -2.58 11.57 -4.11
CA LEU A 212 -1.78 10.40 -3.76
C LEU A 212 -0.33 10.54 -4.24
N VAL A 213 -0.10 11.11 -5.43
CA VAL A 213 1.24 11.42 -5.95
C VAL A 213 1.98 12.35 -4.99
N GLU A 214 1.31 13.35 -4.43
CA GLU A 214 1.89 14.21 -3.39
C GLU A 214 2.28 13.42 -2.13
N ASN A 215 1.46 12.46 -1.70
CA ASN A 215 1.77 11.65 -0.51
C ASN A 215 2.92 10.67 -0.74
N ARG A 216 3.15 10.23 -1.98
CA ARG A 216 4.31 9.38 -2.34
C ARG A 216 5.64 10.14 -2.28
N SER A 217 5.63 11.46 -2.39
CA SER A 217 6.85 12.27 -2.28
C SER A 217 7.17 12.57 -0.81
N PRO A 218 8.34 12.14 -0.29
CA PRO A 218 8.72 12.34 1.11
C PRO A 218 8.80 13.82 1.53
N VAL A 219 9.08 14.71 0.58
CA VAL A 219 9.21 16.16 0.83
C VAL A 219 7.84 16.80 1.04
N THR A 220 6.88 16.46 0.20
CA THR A 220 5.51 16.98 0.25
C THR A 220 4.74 16.37 1.41
N ALA A 221 4.91 15.07 1.70
CA ALA A 221 4.35 14.43 2.89
C ALA A 221 4.85 15.10 4.17
N ARG A 222 6.16 15.32 4.32
CA ARG A 222 6.73 16.05 5.47
C ARG A 222 6.22 17.48 5.57
N ARG A 223 6.03 18.17 4.44
CA ARG A 223 5.48 19.53 4.41
C ARG A 223 4.03 19.55 4.92
N LYS A 224 3.17 18.65 4.44
CA LYS A 224 1.78 18.51 4.90
C LYS A 224 1.74 18.19 6.40
N ASP A 225 2.58 17.26 6.87
CA ASP A 225 2.68 16.92 8.30
C ASP A 225 3.07 18.11 9.17
N ASN A 226 4.05 18.91 8.71
CA ASN A 226 4.47 20.10 9.43
C ASN A 226 3.35 21.15 9.49
N ILE A 227 2.61 21.36 8.38
CA ILE A 227 1.45 22.27 8.35
C ILE A 227 0.36 21.79 9.31
N ILE A 228 0.08 20.49 9.36
CA ILE A 228 -0.93 19.92 10.26
C ILE A 228 -0.51 20.07 11.72
N LYS A 229 0.77 19.81 12.04
CA LYS A 229 1.30 20.05 13.39
C LYS A 229 1.18 21.51 13.79
N ALA A 230 1.62 22.42 12.93
CA ALA A 230 1.52 23.86 13.16
C ALA A 230 0.06 24.31 13.33
N ARG A 231 -0.88 23.81 12.52
CA ARG A 231 -2.31 24.09 12.66
C ARG A 231 -2.87 23.57 13.98
N ASN A 232 -2.49 22.36 14.40
CA ASN A 232 -2.94 21.79 15.68
C ASN A 232 -2.38 22.55 16.88
N GLU A 233 -1.12 23.00 16.81
CA GLU A 233 -0.50 23.88 17.80
C GLU A 233 -1.22 25.24 17.84
N LEU A 234 -1.51 25.84 16.68
CA LEU A 234 -2.30 27.07 16.57
C LEU A 234 -3.72 26.92 17.12
N ILE A 235 -4.39 25.77 16.92
CA ILE A 235 -5.74 25.53 17.47
C ILE A 235 -5.70 25.50 19.02
N GLN A 236 -4.66 24.90 19.61
CA GLN A 236 -4.50 24.91 21.08
C GLN A 236 -4.27 26.33 21.62
N VAL A 237 -3.54 27.16 20.87
CA VAL A 237 -3.32 28.57 21.21
C VAL A 237 -4.57 29.42 20.92
N HIS A 238 -5.36 29.07 19.91
CA HIS A 238 -6.56 29.79 19.47
C HIS A 238 -7.66 29.84 20.53
N ASP A 239 -7.94 28.74 21.22
CA ASP A 239 -8.96 28.72 22.28
C ASP A 239 -8.54 29.58 23.49
N TRP A 240 -7.24 29.66 23.75
CA TRP A 240 -6.66 30.56 24.75
C TRP A 240 -6.72 32.04 24.32
N LEU A 241 -6.31 32.34 23.09
CA LEU A 241 -6.33 33.71 22.54
C LEU A 241 -7.75 34.28 22.38
N ARG A 242 -8.76 33.46 22.09
CA ARG A 242 -10.17 33.90 22.12
C ARG A 242 -10.61 34.33 23.52
N GLY A 243 -10.10 33.68 24.57
CA GLY A 243 -10.29 34.11 25.96
C GLY A 243 -9.72 35.50 26.27
N MET A 244 -8.77 35.98 25.45
CA MET A 244 -8.15 37.30 25.56
C MET A 244 -8.77 38.36 24.63
N GLY A 245 -9.83 38.02 23.89
CA GLY A 245 -10.49 38.95 22.96
C GLY A 245 -9.79 39.10 21.61
N LEU A 246 -8.81 38.25 21.27
CA LEU A 246 -8.08 38.30 20.00
C LEU A 246 -8.70 37.43 18.88
N GLY A 247 -9.95 37.00 19.05
CA GLY A 247 -10.63 36.08 18.12
C GLY A 247 -10.69 36.57 16.67
N ASP A 248 -11.06 37.84 16.46
CA ASP A 248 -11.20 38.44 15.13
C ASP A 248 -9.87 38.51 14.37
N TYR A 249 -8.75 38.72 15.08
CA TYR A 249 -7.41 38.74 14.49
C TYR A 249 -7.04 37.35 13.95
N ILE A 250 -7.35 36.29 14.69
CA ILE A 250 -7.02 34.92 14.28
C ILE A 250 -7.94 34.45 13.16
N ASP A 251 -9.24 34.73 13.25
CA ASP A 251 -10.19 34.37 12.20
C ASP A 251 -9.77 35.01 10.86
N ASN A 252 -9.23 36.23 10.89
CA ASN A 252 -8.67 36.91 9.72
C ASN A 252 -7.32 36.33 9.27
N ALA A 253 -6.41 36.02 10.20
CA ALA A 253 -5.11 35.42 9.87
C ALA A 253 -5.23 34.01 9.27
N VAL A 254 -6.18 33.20 9.77
CA VAL A 254 -6.54 31.88 9.23
C VAL A 254 -7.16 32.02 7.84
N ALA A 255 -8.07 32.98 7.63
CA ALA A 255 -8.65 33.26 6.32
C ALA A 255 -7.58 33.64 5.27
N GLN A 256 -6.45 34.21 5.72
CA GLN A 256 -5.32 34.61 4.88
C GLN A 256 -4.23 33.53 4.74
N ASN A 257 -4.41 32.33 5.30
CA ASN A 257 -3.39 31.27 5.32
C ASN A 257 -2.03 31.74 5.88
N MET A 258 -2.04 32.61 6.89
CA MET A 258 -0.81 33.06 7.54
C MET A 258 -0.09 31.89 8.25
N ASP A 259 1.25 31.90 8.23
CA ASP A 259 2.04 30.91 8.94
C ASP A 259 1.96 31.14 10.45
N SER A 260 2.02 30.04 11.22
CA SER A 260 2.00 30.05 12.68
C SER A 260 2.97 31.05 13.33
N MET A 261 4.14 31.26 12.73
CA MET A 261 5.14 32.21 13.26
C MET A 261 4.78 33.67 13.01
N ASP A 262 4.09 33.98 11.91
CA ASP A 262 3.67 35.34 11.60
C ASP A 262 2.49 35.76 12.48
N ILE A 263 1.60 34.80 12.80
CA ILE A 263 0.51 35.00 13.77
C ILE A 263 1.09 35.26 15.17
N VAL A 264 2.03 34.41 15.61
CA VAL A 264 2.70 34.56 16.92
C VAL A 264 3.45 35.88 17.02
N ARG A 265 4.20 36.28 15.97
CA ARG A 265 4.87 37.58 15.94
C ARG A 265 3.89 38.74 16.02
N GLY A 266 2.80 38.71 15.27
CA GLY A 266 1.80 39.79 15.34
C GLY A 266 1.15 39.95 16.72
N ILE A 267 1.00 38.86 17.48
CA ILE A 267 0.49 38.89 18.86
C ILE A 267 1.56 39.42 19.82
N VAL A 268 2.80 38.95 19.70
CA VAL A 268 3.93 39.40 20.52
C VAL A 268 4.25 40.88 20.30
N ASP A 269 4.31 41.32 19.04
CA ASP A 269 4.63 42.69 18.67
C ASP A 269 3.47 43.67 18.98
N GLY A 270 2.24 43.16 19.06
CA GLY A 270 1.01 43.94 19.27
C GLY A 270 0.51 44.03 20.71
N HIS A 271 1.08 43.28 21.66
CA HIS A 271 0.58 43.18 23.03
C HIS A 271 1.71 43.32 24.05
N ALA A 272 1.59 44.27 24.99
CA ALA A 272 2.67 44.66 25.90
C ALA A 272 3.24 43.51 26.77
N ASN A 273 2.47 42.44 27.00
CA ASN A 273 2.86 41.24 27.76
C ASN A 273 2.73 39.94 26.94
N GLY A 274 2.60 40.03 25.61
CA GLY A 274 2.22 38.91 24.74
C GLY A 274 3.18 37.71 24.80
N GLU A 275 4.48 37.93 25.01
CA GLU A 275 5.44 36.81 25.13
C GLU A 275 5.28 36.01 26.43
N GLU A 276 5.09 36.67 27.57
CA GLU A 276 5.01 36.01 28.87
C GLU A 276 3.70 35.24 29.03
N GLU A 277 2.60 35.84 28.55
CA GLU A 277 1.28 35.22 28.55
C GLU A 277 1.23 33.99 27.62
N LEU A 278 1.83 34.08 26.43
CA LEU A 278 1.91 32.96 25.48
C LEU A 278 2.86 31.86 25.98
N ALA A 279 3.96 32.20 26.66
CA ALA A 279 4.84 31.22 27.31
C ALA A 279 4.08 30.41 28.38
N ASN A 280 3.31 31.09 29.23
CA ASN A 280 2.48 30.45 30.25
C ASN A 280 1.40 29.55 29.65
N ALA A 281 0.74 29.98 28.57
CA ALA A 281 -0.28 29.20 27.87
C ALA A 281 0.26 27.90 27.26
N LEU A 282 1.49 27.96 26.74
CA LEU A 282 2.18 26.81 26.15
C LEU A 282 2.87 25.93 27.22
N GLY A 283 2.81 26.30 28.49
CA GLY A 283 3.47 25.58 29.59
C GLY A 283 5.00 25.62 29.51
N VAL A 284 5.56 26.71 28.97
CA VAL A 284 7.02 26.93 28.83
C VAL A 284 7.48 28.14 29.65
N SER A 285 8.70 28.10 30.16
CA SER A 285 9.22 29.11 31.10
C SER A 285 9.61 30.45 30.44
N THR A 286 9.97 30.42 29.16
CA THR A 286 10.21 31.59 28.29
C THR A 286 9.95 31.15 26.84
N ILE A 287 9.43 32.04 25.99
CA ILE A 287 9.44 31.79 24.52
C ILE A 287 10.89 31.77 24.02
N GLY A 288 11.73 32.60 24.63
CA GLY A 288 13.17 32.69 24.42
C GLY A 288 13.96 31.64 25.17
N ASP A 289 13.77 30.36 24.84
CA ASP A 289 14.86 29.37 24.91
C ASP A 289 14.57 28.16 24.00
N LYS A 290 14.39 28.40 22.69
CA LYS A 290 14.57 27.44 21.57
C LYS A 290 14.17 28.07 20.21
N THR A 291 15.11 28.74 19.59
CA THR A 291 15.34 28.68 18.13
C THR A 291 15.80 27.27 17.70
N LYS A 292 15.15 26.21 18.20
CA LYS A 292 15.20 24.83 17.72
C LYS A 292 13.94 24.43 16.93
N LEU A 293 13.08 25.38 16.58
CA LEU A 293 12.41 25.36 15.26
C LEU A 293 13.46 25.77 14.23
N HIS A 294 14.27 24.79 13.84
CA HIS A 294 15.43 25.00 12.98
C HIS A 294 15.05 25.64 11.63
N LYS A 295 15.78 26.71 11.28
CA LYS A 295 16.26 27.08 9.94
C LYS A 295 15.48 26.42 8.77
N GLY A 296 14.48 27.12 8.25
CA GLY A 296 13.74 26.69 7.07
C GLY A 296 13.11 27.85 6.31
N LEU A 297 13.91 28.48 5.44
CA LEU A 297 13.51 29.28 4.28
C LEU A 297 12.93 30.69 4.56
N SER A 298 13.85 31.64 4.71
CA SER A 298 13.58 33.05 4.38
C SER A 298 13.26 33.20 2.88
N CYS A 299 12.34 34.10 2.57
CA CYS A 299 11.74 34.31 1.25
C CYS A 299 12.72 34.81 0.16
N ASN A 300 14.01 35.00 0.46
CA ASN A 300 15.01 35.49 -0.49
C ASN A 300 15.84 34.41 -1.22
N ASP A 301 15.78 33.14 -0.81
CA ASP A 301 16.53 32.05 -1.49
C ASP A 301 15.76 31.41 -2.67
N LYS A 302 14.48 31.74 -2.87
CA LYS A 302 13.65 31.18 -3.95
C LYS A 302 14.01 31.69 -5.37
N ARG A 303 14.82 32.74 -5.50
CA ARG A 303 15.17 33.32 -6.82
C ARG A 303 16.54 32.90 -7.37
N LYS A 304 17.39 32.22 -6.60
CA LYS A 304 18.71 31.74 -7.08
C LYS A 304 18.78 30.25 -7.39
N ALA A 305 17.75 29.47 -7.07
CA ALA A 305 17.69 28.03 -7.42
C ALA A 305 17.06 27.73 -8.80
N LEU A 306 16.73 28.76 -9.59
CA LEU A 306 16.16 28.64 -10.94
C LEU A 306 17.21 28.52 -12.07
N VAL A 307 18.45 28.16 -11.74
CA VAL A 307 19.47 27.78 -12.74
C VAL A 307 20.15 26.49 -12.29
N HIS A 308 20.05 25.46 -13.14
CA HIS A 308 20.60 24.10 -13.00
C HIS A 308 22.07 24.03 -12.52
N PRO A 309 22.47 22.97 -11.79
CA PRO A 309 22.93 21.74 -12.44
C PRO A 309 22.43 20.44 -11.77
N ARG A 310 22.32 19.38 -12.59
CA ARG A 310 22.10 17.98 -12.21
C ARG A 310 22.82 17.64 -10.90
N ASN A 311 22.07 17.34 -9.84
CA ASN A 311 22.67 16.76 -8.64
C ASN A 311 22.03 15.40 -8.31
N ARG A 312 22.81 14.37 -8.63
CA ARG A 312 22.67 12.99 -8.18
C ARG A 312 22.84 12.99 -6.66
N ASN A 313 21.80 12.59 -5.92
CA ASN A 313 21.87 11.96 -4.59
C ASN A 313 20.50 12.09 -3.91
N ASN A 314 19.60 11.14 -4.23
CA ASN A 314 18.41 10.88 -3.43
C ASN A 314 18.27 9.36 -3.35
N SER A 315 18.91 8.73 -2.37
CA SER A 315 18.93 7.27 -2.20
C SER A 315 17.68 6.79 -1.46
N ALA A 316 16.52 6.97 -2.06
CA ALA A 316 15.45 5.99 -1.90
C ALA A 316 15.87 4.77 -2.73
N GLU A 317 15.92 3.57 -2.15
CA GLU A 317 16.31 2.36 -2.89
C GLU A 317 15.50 2.23 -4.18
N ARG A 318 16.19 2.51 -5.29
CA ARG A 318 15.65 2.49 -6.64
C ARG A 318 16.25 1.28 -7.33
N TYR A 319 15.39 0.46 -7.92
CA TYR A 319 15.83 -0.67 -8.71
C TYR A 319 16.22 -0.16 -10.10
N HIS A 320 17.27 -0.74 -10.68
CA HIS A 320 17.57 -0.51 -12.08
C HIS A 320 16.43 -1.07 -12.95
N CYS A 321 15.95 -2.26 -12.61
CA CYS A 321 14.83 -2.86 -13.30
C CYS A 321 13.95 -3.77 -12.45
N PHE A 322 12.68 -3.84 -12.85
CA PHE A 322 11.71 -4.84 -12.45
C PHE A 322 11.76 -6.04 -13.39
N LEU A 323 11.74 -7.26 -12.88
CA LEU A 323 11.78 -8.50 -13.66
C LEU A 323 10.40 -9.14 -13.78
N ALA A 324 9.62 -8.71 -14.78
CA ALA A 324 8.27 -9.19 -15.08
C ALA A 324 8.30 -10.55 -15.78
N HIS A 325 7.66 -11.57 -15.20
CA HIS A 325 7.65 -12.93 -15.74
C HIS A 325 6.45 -13.74 -15.23
N GLU A 326 6.11 -14.82 -15.96
CA GLU A 326 5.20 -15.83 -15.43
C GLU A 326 5.96 -16.91 -14.66
N TRP A 327 5.36 -17.43 -13.59
CA TRP A 327 6.03 -18.31 -12.64
C TRP A 327 6.21 -19.78 -13.11
N GLY A 328 5.52 -20.24 -14.16
CA GLY A 328 5.51 -21.64 -14.60
C GLY A 328 4.36 -22.50 -14.01
N ASP A 329 4.27 -23.78 -14.40
CA ASP A 329 3.29 -24.75 -13.87
C ASP A 329 3.99 -25.78 -12.97
N LYS A 330 3.25 -26.36 -12.00
CA LYS A 330 3.71 -27.47 -11.14
C LYS A 330 4.15 -28.69 -11.96
N ASN A 331 3.54 -28.89 -13.13
CA ASN A 331 3.80 -30.05 -13.99
C ASN A 331 5.00 -29.87 -14.93
N THR A 332 5.58 -28.67 -15.00
CA THR A 332 6.72 -28.35 -15.90
C THR A 332 7.96 -27.86 -15.15
N ASN A 333 8.07 -28.14 -13.84
CA ASN A 333 9.20 -27.76 -12.99
C ASN A 333 9.57 -26.26 -13.01
N TYR A 334 8.60 -25.35 -13.03
CA TYR A 334 8.84 -23.89 -12.87
C TYR A 334 9.97 -23.31 -13.76
N LEU A 335 10.14 -23.84 -14.97
CA LEU A 335 11.31 -23.55 -15.83
C LEU A 335 11.54 -22.04 -16.04
N THR A 336 10.46 -21.27 -16.19
CA THR A 336 10.50 -19.82 -16.43
C THR A 336 11.05 -19.06 -15.23
N HIS A 337 10.52 -19.29 -14.03
CA HIS A 337 10.97 -18.60 -12.81
C HIS A 337 12.43 -18.93 -12.49
N GLU A 338 12.84 -20.18 -12.67
CA GLU A 338 14.23 -20.60 -12.48
C GLU A 338 15.18 -19.91 -13.46
N VAL A 339 14.81 -19.83 -14.74
CA VAL A 339 15.59 -19.11 -15.76
C VAL A 339 15.73 -17.62 -15.40
N VAL A 340 14.64 -16.96 -14.99
CA VAL A 340 14.69 -15.55 -14.61
C VAL A 340 15.51 -15.34 -13.33
N SER A 341 15.44 -16.26 -12.36
CA SER A 341 16.28 -16.26 -11.16
C SER A 341 17.77 -16.35 -11.48
N GLN A 342 18.15 -17.18 -12.45
CA GLN A 342 19.54 -17.27 -12.92
C GLN A 342 20.00 -15.96 -13.58
N ILE A 343 19.17 -15.38 -14.46
CA ILE A 343 19.46 -14.10 -15.10
C ILE A 343 19.59 -12.98 -14.04
N ASN A 344 18.68 -12.95 -13.07
CA ASN A 344 18.69 -12.02 -11.95
C ASN A 344 20.02 -12.07 -11.17
N LYS A 345 20.53 -13.27 -10.87
CA LYS A 345 21.83 -13.46 -10.20
C LYS A 345 22.98 -12.87 -11.03
N GLU A 346 22.98 -13.07 -12.33
CA GLU A 346 24.03 -12.52 -13.20
C GLU A 346 23.95 -10.99 -13.32
N LEU A 347 22.75 -10.40 -13.40
CA LEU A 347 22.57 -8.95 -13.36
C LEU A 347 23.03 -8.35 -12.03
N LYS A 348 22.70 -8.99 -10.89
CA LYS A 348 23.17 -8.58 -9.56
C LYS A 348 24.70 -8.65 -9.44
N LYS A 349 25.35 -9.70 -9.98
CA LYS A 349 26.83 -9.81 -10.04
C LYS A 349 27.48 -8.65 -10.81
N LYS A 350 26.78 -8.08 -11.79
CA LYS A 350 27.21 -6.89 -12.55
C LYS A 350 26.88 -5.56 -11.87
N GLY A 351 26.38 -5.59 -10.63
CA GLY A 351 26.10 -4.40 -9.82
C GLY A 351 24.70 -3.82 -9.98
N LEU A 352 23.79 -4.48 -10.71
CA LEU A 352 22.41 -4.00 -10.80
C LEU A 352 21.60 -4.36 -9.55
N THR A 353 20.89 -3.39 -9.01
CA THR A 353 19.75 -3.60 -8.10
C THR A 353 18.52 -3.98 -8.93
N THR A 354 17.90 -5.10 -8.61
CA THR A 354 16.74 -5.63 -9.34
C THR A 354 15.58 -5.88 -8.39
N TRP A 355 14.36 -5.59 -8.84
CA TRP A 355 13.16 -6.09 -8.19
C TRP A 355 12.82 -7.44 -8.82
N PHE A 356 12.89 -8.50 -8.02
CA PHE A 356 12.61 -9.87 -8.43
C PHE A 356 11.86 -10.58 -7.32
N ASP A 357 10.78 -11.26 -7.68
CA ASP A 357 9.94 -11.97 -6.74
C ASP A 357 10.61 -13.29 -6.31
N GLU A 358 11.48 -13.26 -5.29
CA GLU A 358 12.30 -14.42 -4.88
C GLU A 358 11.50 -15.59 -4.25
N ASP A 359 10.27 -15.34 -3.77
CA ASP A 359 9.35 -16.31 -3.15
C ASP A 359 7.95 -16.12 -3.75
N ARG A 360 7.03 -17.12 -3.73
CA ARG A 360 5.66 -16.86 -4.23
C ARG A 360 5.05 -15.69 -3.45
N MET A 361 4.80 -14.55 -4.12
CA MET A 361 3.99 -13.49 -3.53
C MET A 361 2.65 -14.08 -3.07
N HIS A 362 2.44 -14.07 -1.76
CA HIS A 362 1.19 -14.46 -1.11
C HIS A 362 0.69 -13.23 -0.34
N GLY A 363 -0.45 -12.67 -0.75
CA GLY A 363 -0.98 -11.43 -0.18
C GLY A 363 -1.64 -10.54 -1.22
N PHE A 364 -1.55 -9.21 -1.05
CA PHE A 364 -2.01 -8.19 -2.00
C PHE A 364 -1.04 -8.03 -3.18
N ILE A 365 -0.90 -9.09 -3.98
CA ILE A 365 0.09 -9.25 -5.06
C ILE A 365 0.19 -8.00 -5.97
N PHE A 366 -0.92 -7.29 -6.22
CA PHE A 366 -0.94 -6.12 -7.09
C PHE A 366 -0.20 -4.88 -6.55
N ASN A 367 -0.19 -4.65 -5.24
CA ASN A 367 0.41 -3.43 -4.68
C ASN A 367 1.93 -3.56 -4.53
N ASP A 368 2.43 -4.76 -4.22
CA ASP A 368 3.86 -5.03 -4.21
C ASP A 368 4.46 -4.99 -5.62
N MET A 369 3.75 -5.54 -6.62
CA MET A 369 4.13 -5.42 -8.03
C MET A 369 4.11 -3.96 -8.50
N ALA A 370 3.04 -3.20 -8.21
CA ALA A 370 2.96 -1.77 -8.57
C ALA A 370 4.09 -0.96 -7.92
N ARG A 371 4.37 -1.17 -6.63
CA ARG A 371 5.48 -0.52 -5.92
C ARG A 371 6.84 -0.90 -6.50
N GLY A 372 7.03 -2.16 -6.88
CA GLY A 372 8.25 -2.64 -7.54
C GLY A 372 8.46 -1.93 -8.88
N ILE A 373 7.41 -1.80 -9.67
CA ILE A 373 7.41 -1.07 -10.95
C ILE A 373 7.71 0.41 -10.69
N ASP A 374 6.99 1.09 -9.78
CA ASP A 374 7.18 2.52 -9.45
C ASP A 374 8.61 2.87 -9.04
N LYS A 375 9.29 1.93 -8.38
CA LYS A 375 10.67 2.08 -7.92
C LYS A 375 11.73 1.63 -8.92
N SER A 376 11.34 1.19 -10.12
CA SER A 376 12.24 0.66 -11.14
C SER A 376 12.46 1.66 -12.28
N GLY A 377 13.70 1.74 -12.79
CA GLY A 377 14.02 2.54 -13.97
C GLY A 377 13.53 1.91 -15.28
N LYS A 378 13.52 0.58 -15.36
CA LYS A 378 13.07 -0.21 -16.50
C LYS A 378 12.17 -1.37 -16.05
N VAL A 379 11.36 -1.89 -16.96
CA VAL A 379 10.66 -3.17 -16.76
C VAL A 379 11.15 -4.16 -17.80
N VAL A 380 11.79 -5.24 -17.35
CA VAL A 380 12.24 -6.33 -18.21
C VAL A 380 11.15 -7.38 -18.24
N VAL A 381 10.52 -7.56 -19.41
CA VAL A 381 9.42 -8.51 -19.60
C VAL A 381 9.95 -9.78 -20.25
N PHE A 382 9.94 -10.88 -19.51
CA PHE A 382 10.36 -12.19 -19.99
C PHE A 382 9.21 -12.91 -20.72
N ILE A 383 9.36 -13.06 -22.02
CA ILE A 383 8.30 -13.52 -22.93
C ILE A 383 8.41 -15.03 -23.16
N THR A 384 7.33 -15.71 -22.81
CA THR A 384 7.00 -17.09 -23.14
C THR A 384 5.63 -17.15 -23.83
N LYS A 385 5.30 -18.26 -24.49
CA LYS A 385 3.97 -18.45 -25.07
C LYS A 385 2.90 -18.36 -23.98
N ARG A 386 3.19 -18.94 -22.82
CA ARG A 386 2.32 -18.92 -21.64
C ARG A 386 2.15 -17.52 -21.07
N TYR A 387 3.20 -16.70 -21.03
CA TYR A 387 3.09 -15.30 -20.59
C TYR A 387 2.10 -14.54 -21.48
N MET A 388 2.23 -14.68 -22.80
CA MET A 388 1.28 -14.07 -23.76
C MET A 388 -0.16 -14.54 -23.52
N GLU A 389 -0.40 -15.83 -23.32
CA GLU A 389 -1.73 -16.37 -23.03
C GLU A 389 -2.30 -15.81 -21.70
N ARG A 390 -1.44 -15.64 -20.69
CA ARG A 390 -1.83 -15.06 -19.38
C ARG A 390 -2.23 -13.60 -19.48
N LEU A 391 -1.67 -12.84 -20.42
CA LEU A 391 -2.07 -11.46 -20.69
C LEU A 391 -3.46 -11.33 -21.31
N MET A 392 -4.04 -12.42 -21.83
CA MET A 392 -5.41 -12.43 -22.36
C MET A 392 -6.48 -12.62 -21.27
N ASP A 393 -6.08 -13.03 -20.06
CA ASP A 393 -6.96 -13.13 -18.89
C ASP A 393 -6.80 -11.86 -18.05
N GLU A 394 -7.74 -10.92 -18.15
CA GLU A 394 -7.71 -9.63 -17.43
C GLU A 394 -7.69 -9.79 -15.90
N ASN A 395 -8.10 -10.95 -15.38
CA ASN A 395 -8.02 -11.26 -13.96
C ASN A 395 -6.65 -11.80 -13.55
N ASN A 396 -5.74 -12.05 -14.50
CA ASN A 396 -4.42 -12.57 -14.24
C ASN A 396 -3.46 -11.49 -13.70
N ASN A 397 -2.61 -11.89 -12.76
CA ASN A 397 -1.63 -10.99 -12.17
C ASN A 397 -0.65 -10.41 -13.20
N CYS A 398 -0.18 -11.24 -14.15
CA CYS A 398 0.70 -10.81 -15.23
C CYS A 398 0.01 -9.78 -16.14
N ALA A 399 -1.30 -9.93 -16.38
CA ALA A 399 -2.06 -8.99 -17.21
C ALA A 399 -2.15 -7.60 -16.56
N LYS A 400 -2.44 -7.53 -15.25
CA LYS A 400 -2.52 -6.22 -14.58
C LYS A 400 -1.14 -5.60 -14.38
N GLU A 401 -0.11 -6.40 -14.07
CA GLU A 401 1.28 -5.94 -13.98
C GLU A 401 1.75 -5.32 -15.30
N PHE A 402 1.53 -6.03 -16.41
CA PHE A 402 1.91 -5.58 -17.74
C PHE A 402 1.14 -4.31 -18.14
N ASN A 403 -0.18 -4.29 -17.95
CA ASN A 403 -1.00 -3.13 -18.27
C ASN A 403 -0.59 -1.91 -17.45
N TYR A 404 -0.36 -2.09 -16.14
CA TYR A 404 0.17 -1.04 -15.27
C TYR A 404 1.50 -0.50 -15.81
N ALA A 405 2.49 -1.37 -16.09
CA ALA A 405 3.79 -0.94 -16.63
C ALA A 405 3.67 -0.17 -17.96
N THR A 406 2.80 -0.62 -18.88
CA THR A 406 2.63 0.01 -20.20
C THR A 406 1.95 1.37 -20.14
N GLN A 407 1.04 1.56 -19.18
CA GLN A 407 0.23 2.78 -19.02
C GLN A 407 0.83 3.76 -18.00
N HIS A 408 1.83 3.34 -17.22
CA HIS A 408 2.42 4.17 -16.17
C HIS A 408 3.27 5.31 -16.74
N ASN A 409 2.99 6.55 -16.35
CA ASN A 409 3.64 7.76 -16.90
C ASN A 409 5.17 7.79 -16.76
N ALA A 410 5.74 7.18 -15.72
CA ALA A 410 7.20 7.18 -15.51
C ALA A 410 7.94 6.04 -16.24
N ILE A 411 7.24 4.97 -16.61
CA ILE A 411 7.83 3.82 -17.32
C ILE A 411 7.36 3.84 -18.77
N GLY A 412 6.06 3.69 -18.96
CA GLY A 412 5.41 3.60 -20.25
C GLY A 412 5.99 2.48 -21.11
N VAL A 413 5.43 2.33 -22.31
CA VAL A 413 5.93 1.33 -23.26
C VAL A 413 7.42 1.52 -23.55
N HIS A 414 7.94 2.74 -23.57
CA HIS A 414 9.32 3.06 -23.94
C HIS A 414 10.38 2.44 -23.01
N ASN A 415 10.15 2.37 -21.69
CA ASN A 415 11.08 1.77 -20.73
C ASN A 415 10.88 0.27 -20.49
N ILE A 416 10.04 -0.39 -21.30
CA ILE A 416 9.90 -1.85 -21.30
C ILE A 416 10.94 -2.48 -22.24
N ILE A 417 11.68 -3.46 -21.70
CA ILE A 417 12.67 -4.26 -22.43
C ILE A 417 12.10 -5.67 -22.62
N PRO A 418 11.72 -6.06 -23.86
CA PRO A 418 11.27 -7.42 -24.12
C PRO A 418 12.47 -8.37 -24.15
N VAL A 419 12.38 -9.49 -23.43
CA VAL A 419 13.38 -10.56 -23.44
C VAL A 419 12.69 -11.87 -23.77
N VAL A 420 13.03 -12.48 -24.91
CA VAL A 420 12.42 -13.74 -25.33
C VAL A 420 13.23 -14.89 -24.74
N ILE A 421 12.58 -15.74 -23.94
CA ILE A 421 13.22 -16.91 -23.30
C ILE A 421 12.68 -18.25 -23.79
N GLU A 422 11.78 -18.24 -24.78
CA GLU A 422 11.22 -19.42 -25.43
C GLU A 422 11.31 -19.27 -26.96
N THR A 423 11.86 -20.25 -27.66
CA THR A 423 12.09 -20.19 -29.12
C THR A 423 10.80 -20.02 -29.93
N SER A 424 9.68 -20.52 -29.44
CA SER A 424 8.36 -20.38 -30.08
C SER A 424 7.90 -18.90 -30.19
N MET A 425 8.50 -18.00 -29.41
CA MET A 425 8.15 -16.59 -29.32
C MET A 425 9.09 -15.65 -30.07
N LEU A 426 10.05 -16.17 -30.86
CA LEU A 426 10.99 -15.35 -31.65
C LEU A 426 10.31 -14.56 -32.78
N ASP A 427 9.19 -15.07 -33.29
CA ASP A 427 8.41 -14.43 -34.34
C ASP A 427 7.41 -13.45 -33.73
N THR A 428 7.76 -12.16 -33.70
CA THR A 428 6.92 -11.11 -33.10
C THR A 428 5.59 -10.90 -33.83
N SER A 429 5.49 -11.33 -35.09
CA SER A 429 4.22 -11.30 -35.84
C SER A 429 3.17 -12.25 -35.28
N LYS A 430 3.57 -13.18 -34.39
CA LYS A 430 2.68 -14.09 -33.67
C LYS A 430 2.28 -13.57 -32.29
N TRP A 431 2.83 -12.44 -31.84
CA TRP A 431 2.43 -11.85 -30.56
C TRP A 431 1.02 -11.27 -30.71
N ARG A 432 0.14 -11.56 -29.75
CA ARG A 432 -1.29 -11.20 -29.78
C ARG A 432 -1.67 -10.41 -28.52
N GLY A 433 -2.84 -9.79 -28.55
CA GLY A 433 -3.38 -9.02 -27.41
C GLY A 433 -2.48 -7.84 -27.02
N SER A 434 -2.49 -7.49 -25.73
CA SER A 434 -1.73 -6.37 -25.18
C SER A 434 -0.23 -6.50 -25.40
N LEU A 435 0.33 -7.72 -25.40
CA LEU A 435 1.73 -7.96 -25.74
C LEU A 435 2.07 -7.51 -27.15
N GLY A 436 1.27 -7.97 -28.14
CA GLY A 436 1.45 -7.61 -29.54
C GLY A 436 1.26 -6.12 -29.77
N MET A 437 0.21 -5.53 -29.20
CA MET A 437 -0.09 -4.10 -29.33
C MET A 437 1.04 -3.20 -28.85
N ASN A 438 1.68 -3.55 -27.73
CA ASN A 438 2.68 -2.68 -27.09
C ASN A 438 4.12 -3.00 -27.50
N LEU A 439 4.46 -4.28 -27.74
CA LEU A 439 5.86 -4.70 -27.87
C LEU A 439 6.24 -5.34 -29.21
N SER A 440 5.31 -5.63 -30.13
CA SER A 440 5.63 -6.35 -31.39
C SER A 440 6.62 -5.62 -32.30
N SER A 441 6.69 -4.29 -32.22
CA SER A 441 7.62 -3.44 -32.99
C SER A 441 8.93 -3.14 -32.26
N LYS A 442 9.10 -3.59 -31.01
CA LYS A 442 10.30 -3.33 -30.21
C LYS A 442 11.38 -4.39 -30.47
N LEU A 443 12.63 -3.94 -30.54
CA LEU A 443 13.79 -4.83 -30.51
C LEU A 443 13.86 -5.56 -29.17
N PHE A 444 13.81 -6.88 -29.19
CA PHE A 444 13.91 -7.74 -28.01
C PHE A 444 15.32 -8.33 -27.86
N VAL A 445 15.65 -8.80 -26.66
CA VAL A 445 16.88 -9.59 -26.43
C VAL A 445 16.54 -11.07 -26.55
N ASP A 446 17.18 -11.78 -27.49
CA ASP A 446 17.01 -13.23 -27.64
C ASP A 446 17.82 -14.00 -26.58
N MET A 447 17.11 -14.59 -25.64
CA MET A 447 17.63 -15.43 -24.56
C MET A 447 16.95 -16.82 -24.56
N SER A 448 16.46 -17.24 -25.73
CA SER A 448 15.64 -18.44 -25.91
C SER A 448 16.36 -19.76 -25.65
N THR A 449 17.70 -19.76 -25.68
CA THR A 449 18.54 -20.93 -25.39
C THR A 449 19.51 -20.64 -24.25
N GLU A 450 20.01 -21.69 -23.58
CA GLU A 450 20.99 -21.53 -22.49
C GLU A 450 22.29 -20.86 -22.96
N ARG A 451 22.74 -21.21 -24.17
CA ARG A 451 23.90 -20.56 -24.80
C ARG A 451 23.66 -19.06 -24.98
N LEU A 452 22.50 -18.68 -25.52
CA LEU A 452 22.17 -17.27 -25.75
C LEU A 452 22.02 -16.50 -24.44
N ARG A 453 21.43 -17.09 -23.39
CA ARG A 453 21.36 -16.46 -22.05
C ARG A 453 22.73 -16.01 -21.54
N LYS A 454 23.74 -16.87 -21.68
CA LYS A 454 25.13 -16.55 -21.29
C LYS A 454 25.74 -15.47 -22.19
N GLN A 455 25.50 -15.54 -23.50
CA GLN A 455 26.09 -14.61 -24.49
C GLN A 455 25.44 -13.22 -24.48
N LYS A 456 24.17 -13.12 -24.07
CA LYS A 456 23.35 -11.91 -24.21
C LYS A 456 23.12 -11.16 -22.90
N ILE A 457 23.70 -11.63 -21.80
CA ILE A 457 23.57 -10.97 -20.50
C ILE A 457 24.12 -9.54 -20.52
N ASP A 458 25.21 -9.30 -21.26
CA ASP A 458 25.81 -7.97 -21.43
C ASP A 458 24.92 -7.06 -22.29
N GLU A 459 24.26 -7.62 -23.31
CA GLU A 459 23.30 -6.87 -24.12
C GLU A 459 22.10 -6.41 -23.27
N LEU A 460 21.58 -7.30 -22.41
CA LEU A 460 20.50 -6.95 -21.49
C LEU A 460 20.95 -5.91 -20.47
N TYR A 461 22.14 -6.07 -19.90
CA TYR A 461 22.73 -5.11 -18.96
C TYR A 461 22.84 -3.70 -19.58
N ASN A 462 23.37 -3.60 -20.79
CA ASN A 462 23.50 -2.31 -21.49
C ASN A 462 22.14 -1.68 -21.77
N LYS A 463 21.15 -2.47 -22.20
CA LYS A 463 19.77 -1.98 -22.40
C LYS A 463 19.11 -1.49 -21.11
N ILE A 464 19.41 -2.09 -19.96
CA ILE A 464 18.87 -1.63 -18.66
C ILE A 464 19.46 -0.26 -18.28
N LEU A 465 20.72 -0.02 -18.61
CA LEU A 465 21.45 1.21 -18.28
C LEU A 465 21.42 2.29 -19.38
N ASP A 466 20.77 2.02 -20.51
CA ASP A 466 20.80 2.85 -21.72
C ASP A 466 22.23 3.17 -22.20
N LEU A 467 23.12 2.16 -22.21
CA LEU A 467 24.54 2.24 -22.62
C LEU A 467 24.81 1.89 -24.09
#